data_AF-A0A971ZY16-F1
#
_entry.id   AF-A0A971ZY16-F1
#
_cell.length_a   1.000
_cell.length_b   1.000
_cell.length_c   1.000
_cell.angle_alpha   90.00
_cell.angle_beta   90.00
_cell.angle_gamma   90.00
#
_symmetry.space_group_name_H-M   'P 1'
#
loop_
_entity.id
_entity.type
_entity.pdbx_description
1 polymer ?
#
loop_
_entity_poly.entity_id
_entity_poly.type
_entity_poly.pdbx_seq_one_letter_code
_entity_poly.pdbx_strand_id
1 'polypeptide(L)'
;MYICTPSSCLKQIENSICQIQRILKDGGCFLFDLLPIEDDSFGVGQEIEPNTFVGSREGEADIPHHYTNIEELNKLLKGFSGTNIQKNQYHIIIDSKNKVVSRVFDVLTFKQ
;
A
#
# COMPACT_ATOMS: atom_id res chain seq x y z
N MET A 1 -0.24 -2.51 -17.06
CA MET A 1 -0.67 -1.82 -15.83
C MET A 1 -1.17 -2.89 -14.88
N TYR A 2 -0.44 -3.14 -13.79
CA TYR A 2 -0.91 -3.98 -12.68
C TYR A 2 -1.38 -3.01 -11.61
N ILE A 3 -2.63 -3.11 -11.16
CA ILE A 3 -3.17 -2.34 -10.02
C ILE A 3 -3.39 -3.38 -8.92
N CYS A 4 -2.72 -3.22 -7.79
CA CYS A 4 -2.89 -4.09 -6.63
C CYS A 4 -2.69 -3.25 -5.36
N THR A 5 -3.60 -3.41 -4.41
CA THR A 5 -3.49 -2.89 -3.04
C THR A 5 -2.85 -3.98 -2.20
N PRO A 6 -1.58 -3.85 -1.77
CA PRO A 6 -0.91 -4.91 -1.02
C PRO A 6 -1.43 -4.95 0.42
N SER A 7 -2.50 -5.71 0.68
CA SER A 7 -2.88 -6.09 2.04
C SER A 7 -2.01 -7.27 2.46
N SER A 8 -0.87 -6.97 3.07
CA SER A 8 0.18 -7.93 3.39
C SER A 8 1.14 -7.36 4.44
N CYS A 9 1.96 -8.21 5.05
CA CYS A 9 3.08 -7.75 5.88
C CYS A 9 4.18 -7.08 5.02
N LEU A 10 5.01 -6.22 5.63
CA LEU A 10 6.07 -5.49 4.94
C LEU A 10 6.97 -6.42 4.10
N LYS A 11 7.34 -7.58 4.64
CA LYS A 11 8.24 -8.50 3.92
C LYS A 11 7.63 -9.03 2.62
N GLN A 12 6.33 -9.28 2.61
CA GLN A 12 5.62 -9.74 1.42
C GLN A 12 5.48 -8.62 0.39
N ILE A 13 5.27 -7.38 0.85
CA ILE A 13 5.27 -6.18 0.01
C ILE A 13 6.64 -6.01 -0.67
N GLU A 14 7.73 -6.03 0.10
CA GLU A 14 9.11 -5.99 -0.43
C GLU A 14 9.35 -7.04 -1.51
N ASN A 15 8.99 -8.29 -1.22
CA ASN A 15 9.16 -9.41 -2.15
C ASN A 15 8.36 -9.20 -3.43
N SER A 16 7.12 -8.71 -3.31
CA SER A 16 6.23 -8.45 -4.46
C SER A 16 6.79 -7.34 -5.34
N ILE A 17 7.23 -6.22 -4.74
CA ILE A 17 7.87 -5.11 -5.46
C ILE A 17 9.14 -5.58 -6.16
N CYS A 18 9.99 -6.38 -5.50
CA CYS A 18 11.18 -6.97 -6.11
C CYS A 18 10.84 -7.84 -7.34
N GLN A 19 9.79 -8.67 -7.24
CA GLN A 19 9.37 -9.49 -8.38
C GLN A 19 8.82 -8.65 -9.52
N ILE A 20 8.01 -7.63 -9.22
CA ILE A 20 7.49 -6.69 -10.23
C ILE A 20 8.64 -5.98 -10.94
N GLN A 21 9.62 -5.46 -10.20
CA GLN A 21 10.80 -4.83 -10.78
C GLN A 21 11.56 -5.80 -11.71
N ARG A 22 11.72 -7.07 -11.29
CA ARG A 22 12.42 -8.09 -12.07
C ARG A 22 11.73 -8.40 -13.40
N ILE A 23 10.40 -8.47 -13.43
CA ILE A 23 9.64 -8.87 -14.62
C ILE A 23 9.25 -7.71 -15.54
N LEU A 24 9.22 -6.49 -15.02
CA LEU A 24 8.97 -5.31 -15.84
C LEU A 24 10.08 -5.16 -16.90
N LYS A 25 9.68 -4.74 -18.10
CA LYS A 25 10.63 -4.28 -19.12
C LYS A 25 11.24 -2.96 -18.66
N ASP A 26 12.44 -2.64 -19.13
CA ASP A 26 13.10 -1.37 -18.85
C ASP A 26 12.23 -0.22 -19.37
N GLY A 27 12.06 0.83 -18.56
CA GLY A 27 11.09 1.90 -18.81
C GLY A 27 9.62 1.53 -18.57
N GLY A 28 9.31 0.30 -18.18
CA GLY A 28 7.96 -0.14 -17.81
C GLY A 28 7.47 0.51 -16.52
N CYS A 29 6.17 0.81 -16.43
CA CYS A 29 5.58 1.46 -15.27
C CYS A 29 4.95 0.49 -14.28
N PHE A 30 5.00 0.87 -13.00
CA PHE A 30 4.29 0.26 -11.90
C PHE A 30 3.41 1.31 -11.21
N LEU A 31 2.11 1.02 -11.09
CA LEU A 31 1.12 1.88 -10.46
C LEU A 31 0.42 1.08 -9.36
N PHE A 32 0.48 1.57 -8.13
CA PHE A 32 -0.09 0.87 -6.97
C PHE A 32 -0.46 1.86 -5.88
N ASP A 33 -1.18 1.37 -4.87
CA ASP A 33 -1.46 2.14 -3.67
C ASP A 33 -0.89 1.45 -2.41
N LEU A 34 -0.63 2.24 -1.36
CA LEU A 34 -0.27 1.78 -0.03
C LEU A 34 -0.94 2.65 1.03
N LEU A 35 -1.18 2.09 2.22
CA LEU A 35 -1.78 2.82 3.32
C LEU A 35 -0.72 3.70 4.01
N PRO A 36 -0.94 5.01 4.16
CA PRO A 36 -0.10 5.88 4.97
C PRO A 36 -0.33 5.62 6.46
N ILE A 37 0.68 5.85 7.30
CA ILE A 37 0.51 5.90 8.76
C ILE A 37 -0.51 6.96 9.21
N GLU A 38 -0.80 7.93 8.35
CA GLU A 38 -1.85 8.91 8.57
C GLU A 38 -3.26 8.40 8.30
N ASP A 39 -3.48 7.17 7.83
CA ASP A 39 -4.82 6.61 7.62
C ASP A 39 -5.58 6.41 8.94
N ASP A 40 -6.91 6.57 8.93
CA ASP A 40 -7.73 6.47 10.15
C ASP A 40 -7.77 5.05 10.73
N SER A 41 -7.41 4.02 9.95
CA SER A 41 -7.30 2.64 10.43
C SER A 41 -5.91 2.27 10.98
N PHE A 42 -4.94 3.19 10.96
CA PHE A 42 -3.62 2.95 11.58
C PHE A 42 -3.75 2.78 13.10
N GLY A 43 -3.12 1.72 13.64
CA GLY A 43 -3.20 1.41 15.07
C GLY A 43 -4.47 0.67 15.50
N VAL A 44 -5.42 0.43 14.58
CA VAL A 44 -6.65 -0.32 14.85
C VAL A 44 -6.38 -1.82 14.67
N GLY A 45 -6.92 -2.64 15.56
CA GLY A 45 -6.76 -4.10 15.52
C GLY A 45 -5.55 -4.60 16.32
N GLN A 46 -5.07 -5.79 15.99
CA GLN A 46 -3.90 -6.39 16.63
C GLN A 46 -2.64 -6.13 15.80
N GLU A 47 -1.65 -5.47 16.40
CA GLU A 47 -0.32 -5.34 15.78
C GLU A 47 0.40 -6.69 15.79
N ILE A 48 0.85 -7.14 14.62
CA ILE A 48 1.57 -8.42 14.45
C ILE A 48 3.04 -8.22 14.05
N GLU A 49 3.35 -7.07 13.45
CA GLU A 49 4.67 -6.57 13.09
C GLU A 49 4.62 -5.03 13.16
N PRO A 50 5.73 -4.29 13.31
CA PRO A 50 5.71 -2.84 13.34
C PRO A 50 4.88 -2.24 12.19
N ASN A 51 3.93 -1.38 12.55
CA ASN A 51 3.00 -0.74 11.61
C ASN A 51 2.15 -1.73 10.78
N THR A 52 1.95 -2.97 11.24
CA THR A 52 1.18 -3.99 10.54
C THR A 52 0.11 -4.57 11.45
N PHE A 53 -1.14 -4.42 11.05
CA PHE A 53 -2.28 -4.74 11.90
C PHE A 53 -3.26 -5.70 11.22
N VAL A 54 -3.75 -6.67 11.98
CA VAL A 54 -4.84 -7.58 11.59
C VAL A 54 -6.13 -7.12 12.24
N GLY A 55 -7.23 -7.14 11.49
CA GLY A 55 -8.52 -6.61 11.96
C GLY A 55 -8.58 -5.08 12.03
N SER A 56 -7.75 -4.39 11.25
CA SER A 56 -7.78 -2.93 11.14
C SER A 56 -8.97 -2.41 10.30
N ARG A 57 -9.62 -3.28 9.51
CA ARG A 57 -10.75 -2.94 8.64
C ARG A 57 -11.93 -3.89 8.82
N GLU A 58 -13.13 -3.31 8.77
CA GLU A 58 -14.38 -4.07 8.86
C GLU A 58 -14.52 -5.01 7.67
N GLY A 59 -14.84 -6.28 7.93
CA GLY A 59 -14.92 -7.33 6.90
C GLY A 59 -13.58 -7.95 6.50
N GLU A 60 -12.46 -7.43 7.00
CA GLU A 60 -11.09 -7.88 6.69
C GLU A 60 -10.37 -8.36 7.98
N ALA A 61 -11.11 -9.06 8.84
CA ALA A 61 -10.67 -9.40 10.20
C ALA A 61 -9.34 -10.17 10.27
N ASP A 62 -9.06 -11.04 9.29
CA ASP A 62 -7.86 -11.88 9.25
C ASP A 62 -6.81 -11.39 8.25
N ILE A 63 -7.00 -10.20 7.68
CA ILE A 63 -6.12 -9.64 6.66
C ILE A 63 -5.12 -8.66 7.29
N PRO A 64 -3.81 -8.88 7.13
CA PRO A 64 -2.80 -7.91 7.53
C PRO A 64 -2.83 -6.67 6.64
N HIS A 65 -2.76 -5.50 7.27
CA HIS A 65 -2.53 -4.22 6.60
C HIS A 65 -1.27 -3.58 7.14
N HIS A 66 -0.29 -3.38 6.27
CA HIS A 66 0.93 -2.63 6.59
C HIS A 66 0.75 -1.16 6.21
N TYR A 67 1.16 -0.28 7.12
CA TYR A 67 1.06 1.16 6.98
C TYR A 67 2.45 1.76 6.88
N THR A 68 2.67 2.56 5.84
CA THR A 68 3.99 3.07 5.48
C THR A 68 4.08 4.59 5.63
N ASN A 69 5.30 5.11 5.58
CA ASN A 69 5.56 6.53 5.46
C ASN A 69 6.42 6.79 4.21
N ILE A 70 6.64 8.08 3.87
CA ILE A 70 7.41 8.44 2.68
C ILE A 70 8.86 7.92 2.73
N GLU A 71 9.47 7.81 3.91
CA GLU A 71 10.84 7.32 4.03
C GLU A 71 10.94 5.82 3.68
N GLU A 72 10.06 5.00 4.25
CA GLU A 72 9.98 3.57 3.95
C GLU A 72 9.57 3.30 2.50
N LEU A 73 8.60 4.06 1.99
CA LEU A 73 8.19 3.99 0.58
C LEU A 73 9.36 4.28 -0.37
N ASN A 74 10.19 5.29 -0.08
CA ASN A 74 11.38 5.58 -0.86
C ASN A 74 12.42 4.44 -0.80
N LYS A 75 12.54 3.75 0.33
CA LYS A 75 13.42 2.57 0.47
C LYS A 75 12.91 1.40 -0.39
N LEU A 76 11.60 1.14 -0.36
CA LEU A 76 10.95 0.11 -1.19
C LEU A 76 11.16 0.34 -2.69
N LEU A 77 11.24 1.61 -3.11
CA LEU A 77 11.32 2.01 -4.51
C LEU A 77 12.74 2.30 -5.01
N LYS A 78 13.79 1.94 -4.26
CA LYS A 78 15.20 2.25 -4.61
C LYS A 78 15.64 1.76 -5.99
N GLY A 79 14.98 0.76 -6.55
CA GLY A 79 15.24 0.19 -7.88
C GLY A 79 14.45 0.80 -9.04
N PHE A 80 13.61 1.80 -8.76
CA PHE A 80 12.78 2.49 -9.74
C PHE A 80 13.21 3.95 -9.90
N SER A 81 12.61 4.65 -10.86
CA SER A 81 12.87 6.06 -11.18
C SER A 81 11.59 6.79 -11.54
N GLY A 82 11.64 8.13 -11.57
CA GLY A 82 10.49 8.95 -11.94
C GLY A 82 9.28 8.77 -11.01
N THR A 83 9.53 8.45 -9.74
CA THR A 83 8.48 8.18 -8.76
C THR A 83 7.62 9.42 -8.49
N ASN A 84 6.31 9.28 -8.64
CA ASN A 84 5.29 10.24 -8.24
C ASN A 84 4.43 9.60 -7.15
N ILE A 85 4.35 10.25 -5.98
CA ILE A 85 3.54 9.81 -4.84
C ILE A 85 2.48 10.87 -4.60
N GLN A 86 1.21 10.49 -4.73
CA GLN A 86 0.07 11.35 -4.44
C GLN A 86 -0.61 10.87 -3.17
N LYS A 87 -0.85 11.81 -2.24
CA LYS A 87 -1.72 11.56 -1.08
C LYS A 87 -3.16 11.74 -1.54
N ASN A 88 -3.94 10.68 -1.53
CA ASN A 88 -5.35 10.71 -1.90
C ASN A 88 -6.23 10.15 -0.77
N GLN A 89 -7.53 10.42 -0.88
CA GLN A 89 -8.53 9.94 0.06
C GLN A 89 -9.71 9.35 -0.72
N TYR A 90 -9.98 8.07 -0.49
CA TYR A 90 -11.08 7.34 -1.09
C TYR A 90 -12.25 7.25 -0.12
N HIS A 91 -13.44 7.52 -0.62
CA HIS A 91 -14.70 7.35 0.10
C HIS A 91 -15.36 6.10 -0.44
N ILE A 92 -15.21 5.00 0.30
CA ILE A 92 -15.67 3.67 -0.10
C ILE A 92 -17.03 3.44 0.55
N ILE A 93 -18.05 3.27 -0.28
CA ILE A 93 -19.40 2.91 0.15
C ILE A 93 -19.49 1.39 0.11
N ILE A 94 -19.54 0.77 1.28
CA ILE A 94 -19.64 -0.69 1.41
C ILE A 94 -21.11 -1.10 1.26
N ASP A 95 -22.01 -0.39 1.94
CA ASP A 95 -23.45 -0.56 1.82
C ASP A 95 -24.21 0.73 2.15
N SER A 96 -25.54 0.67 2.21
CA SER A 96 -26.41 1.81 2.50
C SER A 96 -26.14 2.55 3.82
N LYS A 97 -25.42 1.92 4.76
CA LYS A 97 -25.12 2.44 6.11
C LYS A 97 -23.63 2.59 6.33
N ASN A 98 -22.82 1.72 5.74
CA ASN A 98 -21.38 1.65 6.00
C ASN A 98 -20.59 2.39 4.91
N LYS A 99 -19.85 3.41 5.36
CA LYS A 99 -18.91 4.19 4.55
C LYS A 99 -17.56 4.22 5.24
N VAL A 100 -16.51 3.90 4.49
CA VAL A 100 -15.13 3.94 4.97
C VAL A 100 -14.40 5.04 4.22
N VAL A 101 -13.61 5.81 4.95
CA VAL A 101 -12.65 6.75 4.37
C VAL A 101 -11.28 6.10 4.46
N SER A 102 -10.61 5.97 3.32
CA SER A 102 -9.27 5.39 3.23
C SER A 102 -8.33 6.45 2.64
N ARG A 103 -7.36 6.88 3.42
CA ARG A 103 -6.22 7.66 2.93
C ARG A 103 -5.25 6.68 2.29
N VAL A 104 -4.65 7.08 1.17
CA VAL A 104 -3.73 6.23 0.40
C VAL A 104 -2.58 7.07 -0.14
N PHE A 105 -1.43 6.42 -0.31
CA PHE A 105 -0.39 6.84 -1.23
C PHE A 105 -0.64 6.17 -2.57
N ASP A 106 -1.10 6.91 -3.57
CA ASP A 106 -1.07 6.43 -4.96
C ASP A 106 0.31 6.69 -5.54
N VAL A 107 0.93 5.63 -6.06
CA VAL A 107 2.33 5.67 -6.48
C VAL A 107 2.45 5.23 -7.93
N LEU A 108 3.02 6.10 -8.75
CA LEU A 108 3.49 5.77 -10.10
C LEU A 108 5.00 5.80 -10.13
N THR A 109 5.63 4.75 -10.63
CA THR A 109 7.08 4.68 -10.77
C THR A 109 7.49 3.87 -12.00
N PHE A 110 8.73 4.03 -12.47
CA PHE A 110 9.23 3.42 -13.70
C PHE A 110 10.47 2.58 -13.43
N LYS A 111 10.51 1.37 -13.99
CA LYS A 111 11.70 0.52 -13.90
C LYS A 111 12.85 1.23 -14.61
N GLN A 112 13.98 1.34 -13.91
CA GLN A 112 15.25 1.79 -14.47
C GLN A 112 15.71 0.89 -15.61
#